data_AF-A0AA91F2I8-F1
#
_entry.id   AF-A0AA91F2I8-F1
#
_cell.length_a   1.000
_cell.length_b   1.000
_cell.length_c   1.000
_cell.angle_alpha   90.00
_cell.angle_beta   90.00
_cell.angle_gamma   90.00
#
_symmetry.space_group_name_H-M   'P 1'
#
loop_
_entity.id
_entity.type
_entity.pdbx_description
1 polymer ?
#
loop_
_entity_poly.entity_id
_entity_poly.type
_entity_poly.pdbx_seq_one_letter_code
_entity_poly.pdbx_strand_id
1 'polypeptide(L)' 'MIAPRSSGHDWAKDGTLLRVDCEPGIGWVATHYDLNLQVIQLFRGSVEDVHQTALRWAQA' A
#
# COMPACT_ATOMS: atom_id res chain seq x y z
N MET A 1 1.99 5.49 -9.14
CA MET A 1 2.07 6.59 -8.18
C MET A 1 0.79 6.66 -7.37
N ILE A 2 0.81 6.20 -6.13
CA ILE A 2 -0.31 6.42 -5.18
C ILE A 2 -0.25 7.88 -4.73
N ALA A 3 -1.25 8.66 -5.11
CA ALA A 3 -1.36 10.05 -4.67
C ALA A 3 -1.61 10.10 -3.15
N PRO A 4 -1.07 11.10 -2.42
CA PRO A 4 -1.34 11.25 -0.99
C PRO A 4 -2.86 11.29 -0.71
N ARG A 5 -3.27 10.62 0.36
CA ARG A 5 -4.67 10.57 0.85
C ARG A 5 -5.65 10.04 -0.20
N SER A 6 -5.19 9.19 -1.12
CA SER A 6 -5.99 8.60 -2.18
C SER A 6 -5.82 7.09 -2.19
N SER A 7 -6.90 6.36 -2.44
CA SER A 7 -6.79 4.94 -2.74
C SER A 7 -6.15 4.74 -4.12
N GLY A 8 -5.42 3.66 -4.31
CA GLY A 8 -4.73 3.39 -5.57
C GLY A 8 -3.75 2.23 -5.48
N HIS A 9 -2.95 2.07 -6.52
CA HIS A 9 -1.89 1.08 -6.56
C HIS A 9 -0.61 1.67 -7.14
N ASP A 10 0.51 1.04 -6.79
CA ASP A 10 1.83 1.31 -7.35
C ASP A 10 2.64 0.03 -7.48
N TRP A 11 3.77 0.12 -8.16
CA TRP A 11 4.73 -0.97 -8.25
C TRP A 11 5.98 -0.63 -7.44
N ALA A 12 6.48 -1.59 -6.67
CA ALA A 12 7.79 -1.50 -6.05
C ALA A 12 8.90 -1.76 -7.09
N LYS A 13 10.14 -1.45 -6.73
CA LYS A 13 11.31 -1.58 -7.62
C LYS A 13 11.58 -3.01 -8.06
N ASP A 14 11.26 -3.98 -7.21
CA ASP A 14 11.39 -5.41 -7.49
C ASP A 14 10.25 -5.97 -8.36
N GLY A 15 9.31 -5.13 -8.79
CA GLY A 15 8.17 -5.50 -9.61
C GLY A 15 6.97 -6.05 -8.83
N THR A 16 7.00 -6.01 -7.49
CA THR A 16 5.85 -6.39 -6.65
C THR A 16 4.79 -5.29 -6.58
N LEU A 17 3.53 -5.67 -6.34
CA LEU A 17 2.39 -4.76 -6.38
C LEU A 17 2.08 -4.19 -4.99
N LEU A 18 1.84 -2.89 -4.92
CA LEU A 18 1.42 -2.18 -3.73
C LEU A 18 0.02 -1.60 -3.95
N ARG A 19 -0.84 -1.70 -2.95
CA ARG A 19 -2.20 -1.15 -3.00
C ARG A 19 -2.51 -0.40 -1.71
N VAL A 20 -3.16 0.75 -1.83
CA VAL A 20 -3.70 1.51 -0.72
C VAL A 20 -5.21 1.61 -0.88
N ASP A 21 -5.95 1.23 0.14
CA ASP A 21 -7.41 1.30 0.15
C ASP A 21 -7.88 2.08 1.39
N CYS A 22 -9.01 2.78 1.25
CA CYS A 22 -9.75 3.36 2.35
C CYS A 22 -10.93 2.43 2.67
N GLU A 23 -10.87 1.76 3.82
CA GLU A 23 -11.90 0.83 4.28
C GLU A 23 -12.89 1.58 5.20
N PRO A 24 -14.17 1.72 4.80
CA PRO A 24 -15.17 2.41 5.60
C PRO A 24 -15.29 1.80 7.01
N GLY A 25 -15.14 2.63 8.05
CA GLY A 25 -15.24 2.20 9.45
C GLY A 25 -14.02 1.47 10.00
N ILE A 26 -13.00 1.20 9.18
CA ILE A 26 -11.75 0.53 9.60
C ILE A 26 -10.56 1.49 9.49
N GLY A 27 -10.56 2.39 8.50
CA GLY A 27 -9.50 3.36 8.27
C GLY A 27 -8.77 3.10 6.96
N TRP A 28 -7.46 3.29 6.93
CA TRP A 28 -6.65 3.11 5.73
C TRP A 28 -5.84 1.81 5.84
N VAL A 29 -5.61 1.17 4.70
CA VAL A 29 -4.80 -0.05 4.59
C VAL A 29 -3.81 0.06 3.43
N ALA A 30 -2.56 -0.35 3.66
CA ALA A 30 -1.59 -0.64 2.61
C ALA A 30 -1.40 -2.16 2.54
N THR A 31 -1.46 -2.71 1.33
CA THR A 31 -1.27 -4.12 1.05
C THR A 31 -0.15 -4.30 0.03
N HIS A 32 0.78 -5.19 0.32
CA HIS A 32 1.90 -5.56 -0.55
C HIS A 32 1.69 -6.99 -1.03
N TYR A 33 1.75 -7.17 -2.35
CA TYR A 33 1.57 -8.44 -3.02
C TYR A 33 2.85 -8.89 -3.70
N ASP A 34 3.14 -10.18 -3.68
CA ASP A 34 4.20 -10.76 -4.51
C ASP A 34 3.81 -10.77 -6.01
N LEU A 35 4.69 -11.33 -6.84
CA LEU A 35 4.48 -11.46 -8.29
C LEU A 35 3.30 -12.38 -8.66
N ASN A 36 2.83 -13.22 -7.72
CA ASN A 36 1.68 -14.11 -7.89
C ASN A 36 0.40 -13.54 -7.27
N LEU A 37 0.40 -12.24 -6.92
CA LEU A 37 -0.71 -11.55 -6.25
C LEU A 37 -1.07 -12.14 -4.88
N GLN A 38 -0.12 -12.76 -4.19
CA GLN A 38 -0.27 -13.21 -2.81
C GLN A 38 0.11 -12.08 -1.85
N VAL A 39 -0.71 -11.86 -0.82
CA VAL A 39 -0.41 -10.84 0.20
C VAL A 39 0.81 -11.29 1.01
N ILE A 40 1.88 -10.49 0.97
CA ILE A 40 3.10 -10.73 1.74
C ILE A 40 3.25 -9.77 2.92
N GLN A 41 2.70 -8.55 2.82
CA GLN A 41 2.62 -7.60 3.94
C GLN A 41 1.31 -6.83 3.90
N LEU A 42 0.79 -6.50 5.08
CA LEU A 42 -0.41 -5.69 5.26
C LEU A 42 -0.23 -4.76 6.45
N PHE A 43 -0.54 -3.48 6.26
CA PHE A 43 -0.44 -2.45 7.28
C PHE A 43 -1.72 -1.64 7.34
N ARG A 44 -2.28 -1.48 8.54
CA ARG A 44 -3.47 -0.66 8.81
C ARG A 44 -3.10 0.49 9.73
N GLY A 45 -3.63 1.67 9.47
CA GLY A 45 -3.34 2.83 10.31
C GLY A 45 -4.00 4.11 9.83
N SER A 46 -3.43 5.22 10.30
CA SER A 46 -3.83 6.54 9.82
C SER A 46 -3.52 6.68 8.33
N VAL A 47 -4.16 7.66 7.69
CA VAL A 47 -3.89 7.97 6.28
C VAL A 47 -2.40 8.26 6.04
N GLU A 48 -1.74 8.98 6.96
CA GLU A 48 -0.33 9.34 6.83
C GLU A 48 0.59 8.13 7.00
N ASP A 49 0.36 7.30 8.02
CA ASP A 49 1.17 6.09 8.25
C ASP A 49 1.08 5.10 7.09
N VAL A 50 -0.13 4.93 6.53
CA VAL A 50 -0.39 4.02 5.42
C VAL A 50 0.31 4.48 4.15
N HIS A 51 0.20 5.76 3.79
CA HIS A 51 0.87 6.27 2.59
C HIS A 51 2.40 6.31 2.75
N GLN A 52 2.89 6.62 3.94
CA GLN A 52 4.32 6.56 4.22
C GLN A 52 4.86 5.12 4.15
N THR A 53 4.09 4.15 4.64
CA THR A 53 4.45 2.72 4.56
C THR A 53 4.47 2.25 3.12
N ALA A 54 3.43 2.56 2.33
CA ALA A 54 3.39 2.24 0.90
C ALA A 54 4.57 2.88 0.14
N LEU A 55 4.94 4.12 0.45
CA LEU A 55 6.10 4.78 -0.15
C LEU A 55 7.42 4.09 0.21
N ARG A 56 7.58 3.65 1.45
CA ARG A 56 8.77 2.89 1.89
C ARG A 56 8.88 1.57 1.16
N TRP A 57 7.77 0.83 1.02
CA TRP A 57 7.74 -0.41 0.25
C TRP A 57 8.05 -0.18 -1.23
N ALA A 58 7.58 0.92 -1.82
CA ALA A 58 7.87 1.25 -3.21
C ALA A 58 9.37 1.54 -3.46
N GLN A 59 10.10 1.97 -2.42
CA GLN A 59 11.50 2.35 -2.50
C GLN A 59 12.49 1.26 -2.09
N ALA A 60 12.03 0.26 -1.35
CA ALA A 60 12.79 -0.94 -0.99
C ALA A 60 13.22 -1.70 -2.26
#